data_AF-X8EFL5-F1
#
_entry.id   AF-X8EFL5-F1
#
_cell.length_a   1.000
_cell.length_b   1.000
_cell.length_c   1.000
_cell.angle_alpha   90.00
_cell.angle_beta   90.00
_cell.angle_gamma   90.00
#
_symmetry.space_group_name_H-M   'P 1'
#
loop_
_entity.id
_entity.type
_entity.pdbx_description
1 polymer ?
#
loop_
_entity_poly.entity_id
_entity_poly.type
_entity_poly.pdbx_seq_one_letter_code
_entity_poly.pdbx_strand_id
1 'polypeptide(L)'
;MTGPNGPNKTLDRFGISGTDLGILWDNGDPVNRQVLMAFGDTFGYCRLRGQQWRYNVLFRSQDRNLSDGITVPAGVPNDRYSGSPMQQPNFSKQVLPGIKWASQEGMIPTAGIAIGRTQYMNFMSIKQWGRDGEWSTNYSAIAMSPDNGQNWGIYPGPSARRLRTACRARAMFRETRTFRWARSCAARTATSTRLEPRPAAAVRLF
;
A
#
# COMPACT_ATOMS: atom_id res chain seq x y z
N MET A 1 -3.20 1.72 -12.27
CA MET A 1 -2.40 0.53 -11.89
C MET A 1 -3.32 -0.57 -11.36
N THR A 2 -4.08 -0.32 -10.30
CA THR A 2 -5.21 -1.15 -9.84
C THR A 2 -6.56 -0.66 -10.38
N GLY A 3 -7.57 -1.53 -10.39
CA GLY A 3 -8.93 -1.25 -10.83
C GLY A 3 -9.50 -2.29 -11.80
N PRO A 4 -10.85 -2.41 -11.89
CA PRO A 4 -11.51 -3.36 -12.80
C PRO A 4 -11.25 -3.04 -14.27
N ASN A 5 -11.19 -1.75 -14.63
CA ASN A 5 -11.00 -1.29 -16.01
C ASN A 5 -9.53 -0.99 -16.35
N GLY A 6 -8.60 -1.31 -15.45
CA GLY A 6 -7.17 -1.13 -15.69
C GLY A 6 -6.61 -2.23 -16.62
N PRO A 7 -5.45 -1.99 -17.27
CA PRO A 7 -4.82 -2.98 -18.15
C PRO A 7 -4.52 -4.30 -17.44
N ASN A 8 -4.24 -4.22 -16.13
CA ASN A 8 -3.98 -5.40 -15.30
C ASN A 8 -5.24 -6.18 -14.87
N LYS A 9 -6.46 -5.67 -15.10
CA LYS A 9 -7.73 -6.30 -14.69
C LYS A 9 -7.69 -6.84 -13.26
N THR A 10 -7.30 -5.99 -12.30
CA THR A 10 -6.88 -6.48 -10.98
C THR A 10 -8.02 -7.04 -10.14
N LEU A 11 -9.27 -6.69 -10.46
CA LEU A 11 -10.44 -7.24 -9.79
C LEU A 11 -10.61 -8.73 -10.12
N ASP A 12 -10.51 -9.08 -11.39
CA ASP A 12 -10.71 -10.46 -11.86
C ASP A 12 -9.51 -11.35 -11.54
N ARG A 13 -8.29 -10.79 -11.61
CA ARG A 13 -7.03 -11.56 -11.46
C ARG A 13 -6.51 -11.64 -10.04
N PHE A 14 -6.89 -10.70 -9.18
CA PHE A 14 -6.33 -10.58 -7.82
C PHE A 14 -7.39 -10.27 -6.76
N GLY A 15 -8.65 -10.09 -7.13
CA GLY A 15 -9.70 -9.70 -6.19
C GLY A 15 -9.49 -8.28 -5.65
N ILE A 16 -8.90 -7.39 -6.45
CA ILE A 16 -8.53 -6.03 -6.06
C ILE A 16 -9.24 -5.01 -6.96
N SER A 17 -10.21 -4.29 -6.41
CA SER A 17 -10.89 -3.17 -7.07
C SER A 17 -10.14 -1.85 -6.88
N GLY A 18 -9.38 -1.71 -5.79
CA GLY A 18 -8.61 -0.52 -5.50
C GLY A 18 -7.69 -0.72 -4.30
N THR A 19 -6.63 0.06 -4.30
CA THR A 19 -5.58 0.09 -3.26
C THR A 19 -5.25 1.54 -2.95
N ASP A 20 -4.79 1.80 -1.74
CA ASP A 20 -3.98 2.99 -1.48
C ASP A 20 -2.47 2.69 -1.62
N LEU A 21 -1.68 3.76 -1.67
CA LEU A 21 -0.22 3.72 -1.72
C LEU A 21 0.34 2.94 -2.93
N GLY A 22 1.61 2.53 -2.80
CA GLY A 22 2.41 1.88 -3.83
C GLY A 22 3.89 2.11 -3.56
N ILE A 23 4.43 1.44 -2.54
CA ILE A 23 5.85 1.53 -2.16
C ILE A 23 6.61 0.53 -3.03
N LEU A 24 7.53 1.03 -3.88
CA LEU A 24 8.28 0.20 -4.82
C LEU A 24 9.72 -0.03 -4.37
N TRP A 25 10.26 -1.23 -4.60
CA TRP A 25 11.69 -1.54 -4.49
C TRP A 25 12.09 -2.72 -5.39
N ASP A 26 13.36 -2.81 -5.74
CA ASP A 26 13.91 -3.95 -6.50
C ASP A 26 14.12 -5.16 -5.58
N ASN A 27 13.86 -6.37 -6.08
CA ASN A 27 13.96 -7.59 -5.28
C ASN A 27 15.39 -8.06 -4.99
N GLY A 28 16.40 -7.47 -5.62
CA GLY A 28 17.80 -7.83 -5.45
C GLY A 28 18.17 -9.22 -5.99
N ASP A 29 17.29 -9.86 -6.78
CA ASP A 29 17.62 -11.13 -7.46
C ASP A 29 18.23 -10.84 -8.84
N PRO A 30 19.53 -11.12 -9.06
CA PRO A 30 20.19 -10.78 -10.31
C PRO A 30 19.65 -11.56 -11.52
N VAL A 31 19.02 -12.72 -11.29
CA VAL A 31 18.49 -13.62 -12.32
C VAL A 31 17.02 -13.31 -12.61
N ASN A 32 16.17 -13.27 -11.58
CA ASN A 32 14.74 -13.03 -11.71
C ASN A 32 14.38 -11.63 -11.20
N ARG A 33 14.91 -10.60 -11.88
CA ARG A 33 14.76 -9.20 -11.47
C ARG A 33 13.30 -8.79 -11.48
N GLN A 34 12.78 -8.40 -10.32
CA GLN A 34 11.42 -7.91 -10.15
C GLN A 34 11.40 -6.65 -9.30
N VAL A 35 10.51 -5.73 -9.64
CA VAL A 35 10.10 -4.65 -8.75
C VAL A 35 8.93 -5.13 -7.93
N LEU A 36 9.08 -5.11 -6.61
CA LEU A 36 8.02 -5.37 -5.65
C LEU A 36 7.30 -4.06 -5.34
N MET A 37 6.00 -4.15 -5.14
CA MET A 37 5.11 -3.01 -4.93
C MET A 37 4.16 -3.33 -3.79
N ALA A 38 4.38 -2.70 -2.62
CA ALA A 38 3.52 -2.88 -1.46
C ALA A 38 2.44 -1.79 -1.41
N PHE A 39 1.20 -2.23 -1.22
CA PHE A 39 0.02 -1.38 -1.09
C PHE A 39 -0.50 -1.45 0.34
N GLY A 40 -1.19 -0.40 0.79
CA GLY A 40 -1.91 -0.41 2.06
C GLY A 40 -3.34 -0.91 1.87
N ASP A 41 -4.31 -0.16 2.39
CA ASP A 41 -5.71 -0.57 2.43
C ASP A 41 -6.21 -0.97 1.04
N THR A 42 -6.59 -2.23 0.93
CA THR A 42 -6.91 -2.88 -0.33
C THR A 42 -8.30 -3.46 -0.30
N PHE A 43 -9.14 -3.09 -1.26
CA PHE A 43 -10.52 -3.55 -1.37
C PHE A 43 -10.71 -4.47 -2.57
N GLY A 44 -11.68 -5.40 -2.46
CA GLY A 44 -12.07 -6.31 -3.53
C GLY A 44 -13.48 -6.04 -4.02
N TYR A 45 -14.31 -7.08 -4.07
CA TYR A 45 -15.71 -6.95 -4.45
C TYR A 45 -16.53 -6.25 -3.37
N CYS A 46 -16.84 -4.98 -3.62
CA CYS A 46 -17.50 -4.06 -2.71
C CYS A 46 -18.91 -4.46 -2.27
N ARG A 47 -19.60 -5.29 -3.07
CA ARG A 47 -20.94 -5.81 -2.76
C ARG A 47 -20.92 -6.93 -1.72
N LEU A 48 -19.75 -7.52 -1.47
CA LEU A 48 -19.62 -8.58 -0.46
C LEU A 48 -19.46 -7.96 0.93
N ARG A 49 -19.93 -8.69 1.95
CA ARG A 49 -19.77 -8.30 3.34
C ARG A 49 -18.28 -8.11 3.67
N GLY A 50 -17.95 -7.00 4.33
CA GLY A 50 -16.56 -6.66 4.65
C GLY A 50 -15.72 -6.20 3.45
N GLN A 51 -16.32 -6.04 2.26
CA GLN A 51 -15.71 -5.47 1.04
C GLN A 51 -14.43 -6.21 0.58
N GLN A 52 -14.21 -7.43 1.08
CA GLN A 52 -12.97 -8.20 0.94
C GLN A 52 -11.72 -7.37 1.27
N TRP A 53 -11.80 -6.58 2.34
CA TRP A 53 -10.72 -5.72 2.75
C TRP A 53 -9.51 -6.52 3.27
N ARG A 54 -8.32 -6.05 2.91
CA ARG A 54 -7.02 -6.51 3.40
C ARG A 54 -6.18 -5.29 3.73
N TYR A 55 -5.41 -5.36 4.80
CA TYR A 55 -4.58 -4.24 5.25
C TYR A 55 -3.49 -3.84 4.25
N ASN A 56 -2.99 -4.81 3.49
CA ASN A 56 -1.94 -4.63 2.51
C ASN A 56 -1.94 -5.80 1.54
N VAL A 57 -1.44 -5.54 0.35
CA VAL A 57 -1.14 -6.56 -0.66
C VAL A 57 0.18 -6.21 -1.33
N LEU A 58 0.73 -7.17 -2.07
CA LEU A 58 1.98 -7.01 -2.79
C LEU A 58 1.77 -7.39 -4.25
N PHE A 59 2.26 -6.54 -5.16
CA PHE A 59 2.48 -6.94 -6.55
C PHE A 59 3.96 -7.06 -6.87
N ARG A 60 4.25 -7.84 -7.91
CA ARG A 60 5.56 -7.98 -8.52
C ARG A 60 5.45 -7.68 -9.99
N SER A 61 6.44 -7.00 -10.54
CA SER A 61 6.52 -6.76 -11.98
C SER A 61 7.94 -6.95 -12.48
N GLN A 62 8.07 -7.49 -13.68
CA GLN A 62 9.32 -7.54 -14.44
C GLN A 62 9.33 -6.48 -15.56
N ASP A 63 8.29 -5.66 -15.61
CA ASP A 63 8.09 -4.67 -16.65
C ASP A 63 9.18 -3.60 -16.58
N ARG A 64 9.73 -3.26 -17.75
CA ARG A 64 10.76 -2.23 -17.92
C ARG A 64 10.32 -1.13 -18.87
N ASN A 65 9.18 -1.28 -19.54
CA ASN A 65 8.59 -0.24 -20.35
C ASN A 65 7.45 0.38 -19.56
N LEU A 66 7.62 1.63 -19.12
CA LEU A 66 6.59 2.32 -18.35
C LEU A 66 5.68 3.22 -19.21
N SER A 67 5.93 3.29 -20.52
CA SER A 67 5.19 4.17 -21.44
C SER A 67 3.74 3.72 -21.67
N ASP A 68 3.45 2.43 -21.48
CA ASP A 68 2.13 1.81 -21.57
C ASP A 68 1.54 1.44 -20.19
N GLY A 69 2.21 1.87 -19.11
CA GLY A 69 1.82 1.62 -17.74
C GLY A 69 2.73 0.61 -17.05
N ILE A 70 2.22 -0.04 -16.01
CA ILE A 70 2.93 -1.11 -15.30
C ILE A 70 2.16 -2.39 -15.51
N THR A 71 2.78 -3.38 -16.14
CA THR A 71 2.21 -4.72 -16.30
C THR A 71 2.51 -5.59 -15.08
N VAL A 72 1.49 -6.19 -14.50
CA VAL A 72 1.62 -7.22 -13.45
C VAL A 72 1.35 -8.58 -14.10
N PRO A 73 2.26 -9.58 -14.01
CA PRO A 73 2.04 -10.91 -14.56
C PRO A 73 0.95 -11.67 -13.79
N ALA A 74 0.51 -12.83 -14.26
CA ALA A 74 -0.53 -13.60 -13.57
C ALA A 74 -0.13 -13.95 -12.14
N GLY A 75 -1.10 -13.97 -11.23
CA GLY A 75 -0.92 -14.46 -9.87
C GLY A 75 -1.10 -15.97 -9.84
N VAL A 76 -0.07 -16.70 -9.42
CA VAL A 76 -0.09 -18.17 -9.36
C VAL A 76 0.12 -18.57 -7.90
N PRO A 77 -0.81 -19.35 -7.30
CA PRO A 77 -0.65 -19.85 -5.93
C PRO A 77 0.69 -20.56 -5.74
N ASN A 78 1.37 -20.25 -4.64
CA ASN A 78 2.67 -20.80 -4.25
C ASN A 78 3.86 -20.49 -5.19
N ASP A 79 3.68 -19.67 -6.23
CA ASP A 79 4.80 -19.18 -7.05
C ASP A 79 5.29 -17.81 -6.53
N ARG A 80 6.52 -17.81 -6.02
CA ARG A 80 7.17 -16.61 -5.44
C ARG A 80 7.59 -15.57 -6.48
N TYR A 81 7.59 -15.90 -7.78
CA TYR A 81 7.88 -14.97 -8.87
C TYR A 81 6.63 -14.60 -9.68
N SER A 82 5.45 -15.13 -9.31
CA SER A 82 4.20 -14.67 -9.91
C SER A 82 3.85 -13.24 -9.49
N GLY A 83 2.88 -12.63 -10.19
CA GLY A 83 2.56 -11.22 -10.05
C GLY A 83 2.07 -10.78 -8.67
N SER A 84 1.67 -11.71 -7.81
CA SER A 84 1.26 -11.44 -6.42
C SER A 84 1.34 -12.70 -5.58
N PRO A 85 1.64 -12.62 -4.26
CA PRO A 85 1.32 -13.69 -3.33
C PRO A 85 -0.18 -13.96 -3.33
N MET A 86 -0.59 -15.15 -3.77
CA MET A 86 -2.00 -15.53 -3.85
C MET A 86 -2.43 -16.32 -2.60
N GLN A 87 -3.62 -16.03 -2.08
CA GLN A 87 -4.27 -16.86 -1.06
C GLN A 87 -5.01 -18.03 -1.71
N GLN A 88 -5.64 -17.77 -2.86
CA GLN A 88 -6.32 -18.73 -3.71
C GLN A 88 -6.29 -18.18 -5.16
N PRO A 89 -6.63 -18.98 -6.19
CA PRO A 89 -6.72 -18.47 -7.55
C PRO A 89 -7.55 -17.18 -7.61
N ASN A 90 -7.07 -16.20 -8.36
CA ASN A 90 -7.70 -14.90 -8.55
C ASN A 90 -7.90 -14.03 -7.28
N PHE A 91 -7.21 -14.35 -6.18
CA PHE A 91 -7.32 -13.57 -4.94
C PHE A 91 -5.96 -13.42 -4.22
N SER A 92 -5.46 -12.19 -4.17
CA SER A 92 -4.21 -11.86 -3.49
C SER A 92 -4.32 -12.00 -1.97
N LYS A 93 -3.25 -12.50 -1.36
CA LYS A 93 -3.07 -12.66 0.07
C LYS A 93 -2.69 -11.32 0.72
N GLN A 94 -3.10 -11.12 1.98
CA GLN A 94 -2.51 -10.10 2.83
C GLN A 94 -1.11 -10.51 3.27
N VAL A 95 -0.10 -9.67 3.02
CA VAL A 95 1.30 -10.08 3.18
C VAL A 95 1.85 -9.89 4.58
N LEU A 96 1.51 -8.79 5.25
CA LEU A 96 1.94 -8.57 6.64
C LEU A 96 1.02 -9.32 7.62
N PRO A 97 1.58 -10.09 8.55
CA PRO A 97 0.79 -10.78 9.57
C PRO A 97 0.23 -9.75 10.57
N GLY A 98 -1.09 -9.76 10.76
CA GLY A 98 -1.74 -8.98 11.82
C GLY A 98 -1.28 -9.42 13.21
N ILE A 99 -1.20 -8.49 14.15
CA ILE A 99 -0.89 -8.82 15.55
C ILE A 99 -2.20 -8.99 16.33
N LYS A 100 -2.45 -10.19 16.86
CA LYS A 100 -3.71 -10.58 17.52
C LYS A 100 -3.99 -9.88 18.86
N TRP A 101 -3.00 -9.27 19.51
CA TRP A 101 -3.13 -8.69 20.86
C TRP A 101 -3.38 -7.18 20.90
N ALA A 102 -3.49 -6.52 19.74
CA ALA A 102 -3.84 -5.10 19.66
C ALA A 102 -5.01 -4.90 18.71
N SER A 103 -5.95 -4.02 19.07
CA SER A 103 -6.87 -3.47 18.07
C SER A 103 -6.04 -2.65 17.09
N GLN A 104 -6.13 -2.99 15.81
CA GLN A 104 -5.41 -2.32 14.74
C GLN A 104 -6.42 -1.92 13.68
N GLU A 105 -6.44 -0.65 13.34
CA GLU A 105 -7.30 -0.10 12.28
C GLU A 105 -6.62 -0.21 10.91
N GLY A 106 -5.30 -0.44 10.89
CA GLY A 106 -4.49 -0.44 9.67
C GLY A 106 -3.09 -1.03 9.87
N MET A 107 -2.54 -1.67 8.85
CA MET A 107 -1.11 -2.00 8.74
C MET A 107 -0.57 -1.45 7.42
N ILE A 108 0.09 -0.30 7.50
CA ILE A 108 0.49 0.49 6.33
C ILE A 108 1.98 0.30 6.05
N PRO A 109 2.37 -0.21 4.87
CA PRO A 109 3.75 -0.18 4.41
C PRO A 109 4.23 1.26 4.24
N THR A 110 5.45 1.55 4.69
CA THR A 110 6.04 2.90 4.60
C THR A 110 7.34 2.94 3.80
N ALA A 111 8.10 1.83 3.76
CA ALA A 111 9.30 1.69 2.94
C ALA A 111 9.60 0.21 2.67
N GLY A 112 10.32 -0.08 1.59
CA GLY A 112 10.80 -1.43 1.27
C GLY A 112 12.20 -1.37 0.68
N ILE A 113 13.04 -2.36 1.02
CA ILE A 113 14.38 -2.56 0.46
C ILE A 113 14.68 -4.05 0.31
N ALA A 114 15.64 -4.39 -0.54
CA ALA A 114 16.25 -5.70 -0.57
C ALA A 114 17.70 -5.61 -0.07
N ILE A 115 18.14 -6.61 0.70
CA ILE A 115 19.54 -6.85 1.04
C ILE A 115 19.87 -8.25 0.55
N GLY A 116 20.68 -8.35 -0.51
CA GLY A 116 20.78 -9.58 -1.29
C GLY A 116 19.40 -9.94 -1.86
N ARG A 117 18.95 -11.18 -1.64
CA ARG A 117 17.60 -11.64 -2.05
C ARG A 117 16.54 -11.52 -0.95
N THR A 118 16.91 -11.01 0.22
CA THR A 118 16.01 -10.89 1.37
C THR A 118 15.33 -9.53 1.35
N GLN A 119 14.01 -9.52 1.44
CA GLN A 119 13.18 -8.33 1.41
C GLN A 119 12.94 -7.83 2.82
N TYR A 120 13.00 -6.52 3.01
CA TYR A 120 12.68 -5.85 4.27
C TYR A 120 11.65 -4.77 4.00
N MET A 121 10.63 -4.68 4.84
CA MET A 121 9.55 -3.71 4.73
C MET A 121 9.35 -3.01 6.06
N ASN A 122 9.49 -1.69 6.09
CA ASN A 122 9.05 -0.91 7.23
C ASN A 122 7.54 -0.70 7.13
N PHE A 123 6.83 -0.85 8.24
CA PHE A 123 5.39 -0.63 8.31
C PHE A 123 4.99 -0.01 9.64
N MET A 124 3.83 0.64 9.65
CA MET A 124 3.21 1.18 10.86
C MET A 124 1.86 0.51 11.13
N SER A 125 1.60 0.20 12.40
CA SER A 125 0.29 -0.24 12.87
C SER A 125 -0.49 0.98 13.35
N ILE A 126 -1.65 1.23 12.75
CA ILE A 126 -2.55 2.31 13.15
C ILE A 126 -3.42 1.86 14.31
N LYS A 127 -3.43 2.66 15.37
CA LYS A 127 -4.27 2.46 16.55
C LYS A 127 -5.66 3.04 16.34
N GLN A 128 -5.72 4.30 15.90
CA GLN A 128 -6.96 5.00 15.60
C GLN A 128 -6.69 6.14 14.63
N TRP A 129 -7.67 6.36 13.76
CA TRP A 129 -7.75 7.54 12.91
C TRP A 129 -8.30 8.72 13.72
N GLY A 130 -7.67 9.88 13.59
CA GLY A 130 -8.11 11.14 14.18
C GLY A 130 -8.92 11.97 13.20
N ARG A 131 -8.70 13.28 13.22
CA ARG A 131 -9.23 14.19 12.20
C ARG A 131 -8.59 13.90 10.83
N ASP A 132 -9.14 14.50 9.78
CA ASP A 132 -8.59 14.36 8.42
C ASP A 132 -7.09 14.75 8.43
N GLY A 133 -6.22 13.80 8.05
CA GLY A 133 -4.76 13.96 8.07
C GLY A 133 -4.07 13.57 9.39
N GLU A 134 -4.81 13.12 10.41
CA GLU A 134 -4.26 12.74 11.71
C GLU A 134 -4.53 11.27 12.02
N TRP A 135 -3.52 10.58 12.57
CA TRP A 135 -3.67 9.24 13.12
C TRP A 135 -2.67 9.02 14.24
N SER A 136 -2.96 8.03 15.08
CA SER A 136 -2.02 7.53 16.08
C SER A 136 -1.64 6.10 15.76
N THR A 137 -0.38 5.75 16.02
CA THR A 137 0.16 4.41 15.75
C THR A 137 0.35 3.64 17.04
N ASN A 138 0.07 2.33 17.01
CA ASN A 138 0.44 1.43 18.10
C ASN A 138 1.97 1.26 18.17
N TYR A 139 2.59 1.04 17.00
CA TYR A 139 4.03 0.87 16.82
C TYR A 139 4.40 0.97 15.33
N SER A 140 5.69 1.14 15.06
CA SER A 140 6.32 0.89 13.76
C SER A 140 7.31 -0.26 13.89
N ALA A 141 7.39 -1.13 12.89
CA ALA A 141 8.29 -2.28 12.90
C ALA A 141 8.76 -2.61 11.49
N ILE A 142 9.77 -3.46 11.41
CA ILE A 142 10.26 -4.00 10.14
C ILE A 142 9.71 -5.41 9.99
N ALA A 143 9.27 -5.79 8.80
CA ALA A 143 9.01 -7.16 8.41
C ALA A 143 10.08 -7.63 7.44
N MET A 144 10.39 -8.93 7.47
CA MET A 144 11.38 -9.56 6.62
C MET A 144 10.76 -10.73 5.86
N SER A 145 11.16 -10.89 4.59
CA SER A 145 10.76 -12.01 3.73
C SER A 145 11.98 -12.55 2.98
N PRO A 146 12.37 -13.82 3.22
CA PRO A 146 13.49 -14.45 2.52
C PRO A 146 13.07 -15.06 1.16
N ASP A 147 11.79 -15.03 0.81
CA ASP A 147 11.19 -15.76 -0.29
C ASP A 147 10.51 -14.83 -1.31
N ASN A 148 11.21 -13.74 -1.68
CA ASN A 148 10.76 -12.76 -2.67
C ASN A 148 9.38 -12.15 -2.34
N GLY A 149 9.10 -11.90 -1.05
CA GLY A 149 7.86 -11.27 -0.59
C GLY A 149 6.67 -12.22 -0.49
N GLN A 150 6.86 -13.54 -0.58
CA GLN A 150 5.77 -14.52 -0.53
C GLN A 150 5.23 -14.70 0.90
N ASN A 151 6.13 -14.74 1.89
CA ASN A 151 5.82 -14.83 3.31
C ASN A 151 6.65 -13.83 4.11
N TRP A 152 6.04 -13.22 5.12
CA TRP A 152 6.65 -12.17 5.92
C TRP A 152 6.58 -12.49 7.41
N GLY A 153 7.67 -12.20 8.12
CA GLY A 153 7.75 -12.24 9.58
C GLY A 153 8.19 -10.89 10.13
N ILE A 154 7.67 -10.49 11.29
CA ILE A 154 8.06 -9.22 11.95
C ILE A 154 9.45 -9.38 12.60
N TYR A 155 10.32 -8.40 12.39
CA TYR A 155 11.71 -8.34 12.84
C TYR A 155 11.96 -7.19 13.85
N PRO A 156 12.84 -7.41 14.84
CA PRO A 156 13.31 -8.71 15.31
C PRO A 156 12.12 -9.49 15.88
N GLY A 157 12.25 -10.81 16.03
CA GLY A 157 11.21 -11.62 16.67
C GLY A 157 10.78 -11.05 18.04
N PRO A 158 9.77 -11.61 18.71
CA PRO A 158 9.11 -11.00 19.89
C PRO A 158 10.01 -10.60 21.09
N SER A 159 11.31 -10.91 21.05
CA SER A 159 12.36 -10.43 21.96
C SER A 159 12.98 -9.05 21.61
N ALA A 160 12.53 -8.39 20.54
CA ALA A 160 12.94 -7.03 20.20
C ALA A 160 12.34 -5.99 21.17
N ARG A 161 13.18 -5.45 22.05
CA ARG A 161 12.82 -4.38 22.99
C ARG A 161 12.15 -3.21 22.25
N ARG A 162 10.86 -2.99 22.57
CA ARG A 162 10.01 -1.87 22.12
C ARG A 162 10.77 -0.54 22.14
N LEU A 163 11.08 0.02 20.97
CA LEU A 163 11.33 1.45 20.86
C LEU A 163 9.97 2.15 20.89
N ARG A 164 9.59 2.68 22.05
CA ARG A 164 8.46 3.62 22.17
C ARG A 164 8.90 4.97 21.62
N THR A 165 9.12 5.07 20.31
CA THR A 165 9.31 6.37 19.68
C THR A 165 7.94 6.90 19.33
N ALA A 166 7.48 7.92 20.06
CA ALA A 166 6.39 8.75 19.59
C ALA A 166 6.87 9.50 18.34
N CYS A 167 6.67 8.92 17.15
CA CYS A 167 6.86 9.64 15.91
C CYS A 167 5.69 10.62 15.78
N ARG A 168 5.92 11.89 16.16
CA ARG A 168 5.08 12.99 15.66
C ARG A 168 5.44 13.19 14.19
N ALA A 169 4.85 12.39 13.31
CA ALA A 169 4.94 12.62 11.88
C ALA A 169 4.15 13.90 11.56
N ARG A 170 4.83 15.05 11.52
CA ARG A 170 4.31 16.21 10.76
C ARG A 170 4.56 15.89 9.30
N ALA A 171 3.52 15.53 8.56
CA ALA A 171 3.61 15.48 7.11
C ALA A 171 3.99 16.89 6.60
N MET A 172 5.23 17.04 6.13
CA MET A 172 5.59 18.14 5.23
C MET A 172 5.07 17.80 3.84
N PHE A 173 3.77 18.01 3.64
CA PHE A 173 3.20 18.21 2.31
C PHE A 173 2.39 19.50 2.41
N ARG A 174 3.03 20.62 2.06
CA ARG A 174 2.35 21.92 1.88
C ARG A 174 1.78 21.94 0.46
N GLU A 175 0.68 21.22 0.25
CA GLU A 175 -0.27 21.55 -0.79
C GLU A 175 -1.64 20.96 -0.43
N THR A 176 -2.61 21.85 -0.27
CA THR A 176 -3.97 21.55 0.19
C THR A 176 -4.75 20.79 -0.88
N ARG A 177 -4.62 19.46 -0.88
CA ARG A 177 -5.70 18.55 -1.28
C ARG A 177 -5.84 17.48 -0.20
N THR A 178 -7.02 17.42 0.39
CA THR A 178 -7.44 16.46 1.40
C THR A 178 -7.30 15.03 0.88
N PHE A 179 -6.26 14.31 1.31
CA PHE A 179 -6.19 12.85 1.15
C PHE A 179 -7.10 12.19 2.19
N ARG A 180 -8.32 11.81 1.79
CA ARG A 180 -9.07 10.79 2.52
C ARG A 180 -8.55 9.43 2.10
N TRP A 181 -7.77 8.79 2.98
CA TRP A 181 -7.42 7.37 2.86
C TRP A 181 -8.71 6.54 2.71
N ALA A 182 -8.70 5.60 1.76
CA ALA A 182 -9.90 4.90 1.34
C ALA A 182 -10.39 3.97 2.47
N ARG A 183 -11.41 4.39 3.22
CA ARG A 183 -12.07 3.55 4.25
C ARG A 183 -13.24 2.72 3.71
N SER A 184 -13.48 2.80 2.41
CA SER A 184 -14.57 2.13 1.73
C SER A 184 -14.33 2.12 0.24
N CYS A 185 -14.88 1.12 -0.43
CA CYS A 185 -15.00 1.00 -1.88
C CYS A 185 -15.62 2.20 -2.63
N ALA A 186 -16.24 3.17 -1.94
CA ALA A 186 -16.98 4.24 -2.61
C ALA A 186 -16.05 5.23 -3.33
N ALA A 187 -16.16 5.27 -4.67
CA ALA A 187 -15.65 6.37 -5.48
C ALA A 187 -16.38 7.66 -5.07
N ARG A 188 -15.66 8.63 -4.50
CA ARG A 188 -16.22 9.98 -4.37
C ARG A 188 -16.20 10.61 -5.75
N THR A 189 -17.37 10.89 -6.30
CA THR A 189 -17.54 11.77 -7.45
C THR A 189 -16.89 13.11 -7.13
N ALA A 190 -15.86 13.50 -7.87
CA ALA A 190 -15.26 14.82 -7.74
C ALA A 190 -16.22 15.84 -8.38
N THR A 191 -17.05 16.49 -7.58
CA THR A 191 -17.84 17.63 -8.06
C THR A 191 -16.91 18.81 -8.26
N SER A 192 -16.55 19.11 -9.51
CA SER A 192 -15.82 20.32 -9.88
C SER A 192 -16.77 21.52 -9.70
N THR A 193 -16.54 22.34 -8.68
CA THR A 193 -17.07 23.70 -8.67
C THR A 193 -16.18 24.57 -9.56
N ARG A 194 -16.79 25.11 -10.63
CA ARG A 194 -16.19 26.04 -11.58
C ARG A 194 -15.69 27.28 -10.83
N LEU A 195 -14.38 27.53 -10.88
CA LEU A 195 -13.76 28.75 -10.35
C LEU A 195 -14.05 29.92 -11.32
N GLU A 196 -14.81 30.92 -10.88
CA GLU A 196 -14.80 32.24 -11.52
C GLU A 196 -13.57 33.03 -11.05
N PRO A 197 -12.89 33.79 -11.92
CA PRO A 197 -11.72 34.57 -11.56
C PRO A 197 -12.12 35.85 -10.81
N ARG A 198 -11.59 36.05 -9.59
CA ARG A 198 -11.65 37.35 -8.90
C ARG A 198 -10.48 38.25 -9.36
N PRO A 199 -10.67 39.57 -9.48
CA PRO A 199 -9.66 40.49 -10.00
C PRO A 199 -8.50 40.68 -9.02
N ALA A 200 -7.29 40.85 -9.57
CA ALA A 200 -6.06 41.05 -8.83
C ALA A 200 -6.03 42.43 -8.14
N ALA A 201 -5.73 42.44 -6.83
CA ALA A 201 -5.42 43.67 -6.10
C ALA A 201 -3.96 44.09 -6.40
N ALA A 202 -3.80 45.31 -6.89
CA ALA A 202 -2.49 45.91 -7.18
C ALA A 202 -1.73 46.26 -5.89
N VAL A 203 -0.47 45.85 -5.82
CA VAL A 203 0.50 46.28 -4.81
C VAL A 203 0.99 47.67 -5.18
N ARG A 204 0.77 48.68 -4.33
CA ARG A 204 1.43 50.00 -4.44
C ARG A 204 2.67 50.02 -3.53
N LEU A 205 3.82 50.28 -4.13
CA LEU A 205 5.05 50.69 -3.45
C LEU A 205 4.96 52.19 -3.15
N PHE A 206 4.88 52.55 -1.88
CA PHE A 206 5.83 53.35 -1.09
C PHE A 206 5.24 53.57 0.31
#